data_AF-A0A7C2HSC4-F1
#
_entry.id   AF-A0A7C2HSC4-F1
#
_cell.length_a   1.000
_cell.length_b   1.000
_cell.length_c   1.000
_cell.angle_alpha   90.00
_cell.angle_beta   90.00
_cell.angle_gamma   90.00
#
_symmetry.space_group_name_H-M   'P 1'
#
loop_
_entity.id
_entity.type
_entity.pdbx_description
1 polymer ?
#
loop_
_entity_poly.entity_id
_entity_poly.type
_entity_poly.pdbx_seq_one_letter_code
_entity_poly.pdbx_strand_id
1 'polypeptide(L)'
;MNATIPVYRADGRLYDHVTERGLGRLEAAGLIARVVRHRKGHINRAILVSRPGEEPLRRTAYLGTRYSFKDRLEHGVCWDLKRLGGARWGTNYAPEELRPIFLQVVTDCLVTR
;
A
#
# COMPACT_ATOMS: atom_id res chain seq x y z
N MET A 1 -39.41 -2.09 5.89
CA MET A 1 -38.03 -2.37 6.35
C MET A 1 -37.12 -1.41 5.62
N ASN A 2 -36.47 -0.48 6.33
CA ASN A 2 -35.53 0.45 5.70
C ASN A 2 -34.30 -0.35 5.26
N ALA A 3 -34.08 -0.47 3.95
CA ALA A 3 -32.89 -1.13 3.43
C ALA A 3 -31.66 -0.43 3.98
N THR A 4 -30.80 -1.19 4.65
CA THR A 4 -29.55 -0.68 5.20
C THR A 4 -28.46 -0.77 4.14
N ILE A 5 -27.76 0.33 3.93
CA ILE A 5 -26.69 0.45 2.94
C ILE A 5 -25.35 0.34 3.66
N PRO A 6 -24.52 -0.66 3.37
CA PRO A 6 -23.19 -0.76 3.95
C PRO A 6 -22.27 0.33 3.40
N VAL A 7 -21.58 1.01 4.31
CA VAL A 7 -20.57 2.03 4.03
C VAL A 7 -19.21 1.48 4.40
N TYR A 8 -18.25 1.60 3.49
CA TYR A 8 -16.89 1.11 3.67
C TYR A 8 -15.91 2.27 3.76
N ARG A 9 -14.83 2.09 4.53
CA ARG A 9 -13.65 2.95 4.49
C ARG A 9 -12.91 2.78 3.16
N ALA A 10 -11.99 3.70 2.87
CA ALA A 10 -11.15 3.65 1.68
C ALA A 10 -10.27 2.39 1.59
N ASP A 11 -9.93 1.79 2.74
CA ASP A 11 -9.19 0.52 2.83
C ASP A 11 -10.07 -0.73 2.61
N GLY A 12 -11.38 -0.55 2.40
CA GLY A 12 -12.35 -1.63 2.18
C GLY A 12 -12.90 -2.26 3.45
N ARG A 13 -12.54 -1.77 4.65
CA ARG A 13 -13.18 -2.23 5.90
C ARG A 13 -14.57 -1.65 6.04
N LEU A 14 -15.51 -2.44 6.58
CA LEU A 14 -16.85 -1.96 6.88
C LEU A 14 -16.75 -0.85 7.94
N TYR A 15 -17.36 0.30 7.65
CA TYR A 15 -17.47 1.42 8.57
C TYR A 15 -18.76 1.33 9.37
N ASP A 16 -19.91 1.30 8.67
CA ASP A 16 -21.24 1.25 9.29
C ASP A 16 -22.31 0.87 8.25
N HIS A 17 -23.55 0.68 8.69
CA HIS A 17 -24.74 0.55 7.86
C HIS A 17 -25.64 1.77 8.02
N VAL A 18 -25.93 2.47 6.92
CA VAL A 18 -26.72 3.71 6.93
C VAL A 18 -28.04 3.55 6.20
N THR A 19 -29.02 4.36 6.57
CA THR A 19 -30.24 4.53 5.75
C THR A 19 -29.95 5.40 4.54
N GLU A 20 -30.83 5.42 3.53
CA GLU A 20 -30.71 6.34 2.39
C GLU A 20 -30.63 7.81 2.82
N ARG A 21 -31.41 8.21 3.84
CA ARG A 21 -31.32 9.56 4.42
C ARG A 21 -29.95 9.82 5.05
N GLY A 22 -29.38 8.83 5.73
CA GLY A 22 -28.04 8.90 6.30
C GLY A 22 -26.97 9.04 5.21
N LEU A 23 -27.09 8.25 4.14
CA LEU A 23 -26.20 8.34 2.98
C LEU A 23 -26.25 9.73 2.33
N GLY A 24 -27.45 10.29 2.11
CA GLY A 24 -27.58 11.63 1.53
C GLY A 24 -26.91 12.72 2.38
N ARG A 25 -26.91 12.59 3.71
CA ARG A 25 -26.16 13.48 4.61
C ARG A 25 -24.64 13.32 4.44
N LEU A 26 -24.15 12.10 4.27
CA LEU A 26 -22.73 11.83 4.05
C LEU A 26 -22.27 12.35 2.67
N GLU A 27 -23.10 12.20 1.64
CA GLU A 27 -22.84 12.78 0.31
C GLU A 27 -22.81 14.30 0.36
N ALA A 28 -23.79 14.94 1.00
CA ALA A 28 -23.82 16.40 1.16
C ALA A 28 -22.63 16.94 1.96
N ALA A 29 -22.09 16.16 2.90
CA ALA A 29 -20.90 16.50 3.66
C ALA A 29 -19.58 16.24 2.90
N GLY A 30 -19.63 15.73 1.66
CA GLY A 30 -18.45 15.41 0.86
C GLY A 30 -17.64 14.22 1.38
N LEU A 31 -18.26 13.36 2.21
CA LEU A 31 -17.58 12.22 2.86
C LEU A 31 -17.58 10.96 2.01
N ILE A 32 -18.38 10.91 0.93
CA ILE A 32 -18.54 9.74 0.07
C ILE A 32 -17.74 9.94 -1.21
N ALA A 33 -16.77 9.06 -1.46
CA ALA A 33 -16.00 9.03 -2.69
C ALA A 33 -16.77 8.35 -3.82
N ARG A 34 -17.54 7.31 -3.50
CA ARG A 34 -18.26 6.52 -4.50
C ARG A 34 -19.48 5.82 -3.92
N VAL A 35 -20.59 5.88 -4.65
CA VAL A 35 -21.76 5.03 -4.44
C VAL A 35 -21.79 3.95 -5.51
N VAL A 36 -21.83 2.68 -5.09
CA VAL A 36 -21.90 1.52 -5.98
C VAL A 36 -23.34 1.04 -6.05
N ARG A 37 -23.93 1.07 -7.24
CA ARG A 37 -25.30 0.63 -7.51
C ARG A 37 -25.29 -0.73 -8.19
N HIS A 38 -26.27 -1.57 -7.86
CA HIS A 38 -26.52 -2.80 -8.58
C HIS A 38 -27.19 -2.49 -9.93
N ARG A 39 -27.09 -3.40 -10.92
CA ARG A 39 -27.76 -3.24 -12.23
C ARG A 39 -29.27 -3.01 -12.11
N LYS A 40 -29.88 -3.55 -11.06
CA LYS A 40 -31.31 -3.40 -10.72
C LYS A 40 -31.66 -2.07 -10.02
N GLY A 41 -30.73 -1.11 -9.95
CA GLY A 41 -30.99 0.26 -9.49
C GLY A 41 -30.83 0.53 -7.99
N HIS A 42 -30.86 -0.50 -7.14
CA HIS A 42 -30.65 -0.32 -5.70
C HIS A 42 -29.17 -0.07 -5.36
N ILE A 43 -28.95 0.65 -4.26
CA ILE A 43 -27.60 0.93 -3.76
C ILE A 43 -27.06 -0.34 -3.08
N ASN A 44 -25.93 -0.82 -3.56
CA ASN A 44 -25.26 -2.00 -3.01
C ASN A 44 -24.37 -1.60 -1.83
N ARG A 45 -23.57 -0.54 -2.01
CA ARG A 45 -22.67 -0.01 -0.97
C ARG A 45 -22.22 1.41 -1.28
N ALA A 46 -21.70 2.10 -0.28
CA ALA A 46 -20.97 3.36 -0.44
C ALA A 46 -19.54 3.26 0.12
N ILE A 47 -18.66 4.12 -0.37
CA ILE A 47 -17.23 4.14 0.00
C ILE A 47 -16.88 5.56 0.43
N LEU A 48 -16.29 5.69 1.64
CA LEU A 48 -15.82 6.96 2.18
C LEU A 48 -14.59 7.48 1.42
N VAL A 49 -14.44 8.80 1.40
CA VAL A 49 -13.22 9.47 0.96
C VAL A 49 -12.04 9.08 1.86
N SER A 50 -10.89 8.80 1.25
CA SER A 50 -9.64 8.64 2.00
C SER A 50 -9.20 10.00 2.54
N ARG A 51 -8.95 10.07 3.85
CA ARG A 51 -8.46 11.29 4.49
C ARG A 51 -6.94 11.35 4.36
N PRO A 52 -6.35 12.55 4.29
CA PRO A 52 -4.90 12.71 4.36
C PRO A 52 -4.35 11.97 5.60
N GLY A 53 -3.47 10.99 5.38
CA GLY A 53 -2.92 10.13 6.44
C GLY A 53 -3.64 8.80 6.68
N GLU A 54 -4.84 8.60 6.12
CA GLU A 54 -5.57 7.32 6.10
C GLU A 54 -5.36 6.54 4.78
N GLU A 55 -4.31 6.87 4.03
CA GLU A 55 -4.00 6.19 2.76
C GLU A 55 -3.80 4.69 3.00
N PRO A 56 -4.61 3.82 2.34
CA PRO A 56 -4.45 2.38 2.48
C PRO A 56 -3.03 1.99 2.12
N LEU A 57 -2.41 1.18 2.98
CA LEU A 57 -1.09 0.60 2.70
C LEU A 57 -1.14 -0.03 1.31
N ARG A 58 -0.34 0.49 0.37
CA ARG A 58 -0.36 0.03 -1.03
C ARG A 58 -0.23 -1.49 -1.03
N ARG A 59 -1.02 -2.16 -1.87
CA ARG A 59 -0.99 -3.63 -1.95
C ARG A 59 0.42 -4.14 -2.27
N THR A 60 1.27 -3.34 -2.91
CA THR A 60 2.68 -3.65 -3.21
C THR A 60 3.68 -3.18 -2.15
N ALA A 61 3.23 -2.59 -1.04
CA ALA A 61 4.14 -2.08 -0.01
C ALA A 61 5.01 -3.18 0.62
N TYR A 62 4.53 -4.44 0.62
CA TYR A 62 5.32 -5.60 1.05
C TYR A 62 6.42 -5.98 0.04
N LEU A 63 6.27 -5.62 -1.24
CA LEU A 63 7.30 -5.87 -2.26
C LEU A 63 8.49 -4.91 -2.12
N GLY A 64 8.31 -3.84 -1.34
CA GLY A 64 9.32 -2.82 -1.16
C GLY A 64 9.50 -1.90 -2.38
N THR A 65 10.70 -1.39 -2.54
CA THR A 65 11.15 -0.62 -3.70
C THR A 65 11.91 -1.52 -4.68
N ARG A 66 12.52 -0.93 -5.72
CA ARG A 66 13.40 -1.64 -6.65
C ARG A 66 14.58 -2.33 -5.94
N TYR A 67 15.10 -1.71 -4.88
CA TYR A 67 16.33 -2.15 -4.21
C TYR A 67 16.16 -2.50 -2.74
N SER A 68 14.99 -2.23 -2.15
CA SER A 68 14.72 -2.49 -0.73
C SER A 68 13.36 -3.13 -0.51
N PHE A 69 13.13 -3.71 0.66
CA PHE A 69 11.84 -4.21 1.13
C PHE A 69 11.65 -3.96 2.62
N LYS A 70 10.39 -3.96 3.08
CA LYS A 70 10.08 -3.88 4.51
C LYS A 70 10.13 -5.28 5.11
N ASP A 71 11.12 -5.53 5.96
CA ASP A 71 11.23 -6.78 6.70
C ASP A 71 10.48 -6.69 8.03
N ARG A 72 9.83 -7.78 8.42
CA ARG A 72 9.09 -7.87 9.69
C ARG A 72 9.95 -8.63 10.69
N LEU A 73 10.49 -7.90 11.65
CA LEU A 73 11.21 -8.44 12.79
C LEU A 73 10.24 -8.73 13.93
N GLU A 74 10.68 -9.51 14.92
CA GLU A 74 9.87 -9.86 16.10
C GLU A 74 9.33 -8.63 16.84
N HIS A 75 10.10 -7.54 16.87
CA HIS A 75 9.77 -6.32 17.61
C HIS A 75 9.42 -5.12 16.72
N GLY A 76 9.28 -5.29 15.40
CA GLY A 76 8.96 -4.16 14.54
C GLY A 76 9.17 -4.40 13.06
N VAL A 77 9.21 -3.30 12.31
CA VAL A 77 9.41 -3.30 10.85
C VAL A 77 10.63 -2.48 10.52
N CYS A 78 11.57 -3.05 9.78
CA CYS A 78 12.74 -2.35 9.26
C CYS A 78 12.75 -2.38 7.73
N TRP A 79 13.63 -1.58 7.12
CA TRP A 79 13.94 -1.68 5.69
C TRP A 79 15.22 -2.49 5.52
N ASP A 80 15.18 -3.51 4.65
CA ASP A 80 16.36 -4.27 4.24
C ASP A 80 16.54 -4.16 2.71
N LEU A 81 17.76 -4.33 2.21
CA LEU A 81 18.08 -4.29 0.79
C LEU A 81 17.80 -5.65 0.13
N LYS A 82 17.40 -5.63 -1.13
CA LYS A 82 17.29 -6.87 -1.91
C LYS A 82 18.68 -7.38 -2.24
N ARG A 83 18.91 -8.68 -2.02
CA ARG A 83 20.17 -9.34 -2.37
C ARG A 83 20.23 -9.54 -3.89
N LEU A 84 21.36 -9.19 -4.50
CA LEU A 84 21.51 -9.25 -5.96
C LEU A 84 21.55 -10.69 -6.51
N GLY A 85 21.83 -11.67 -5.64
CA GLY A 85 21.83 -13.11 -5.99
C GLY A 85 20.48 -13.81 -5.86
N GLY A 86 19.38 -13.08 -5.63
CA GLY A 86 18.04 -13.66 -5.51
C GLY A 86 17.74 -14.37 -4.18
N ALA A 87 18.74 -14.59 -3.33
CA ALA A 87 18.54 -15.06 -1.96
C ALA A 87 17.71 -14.05 -1.16
N ARG A 88 16.71 -14.51 -0.41
CA ARG A 88 15.90 -13.61 0.44
C ARG A 88 16.53 -13.34 1.81
N TRP A 89 17.43 -14.20 2.28
CA TRP A 89 18.08 -14.08 3.60
C TRP A 89 19.60 -14.23 3.48
N GLY A 90 20.31 -13.76 4.51
CA GLY A 90 21.77 -13.87 4.63
C GLY A 90 22.47 -12.52 4.76
N THR A 91 23.74 -12.58 5.17
CA THR A 91 24.60 -11.40 5.34
C THR A 91 25.25 -10.93 4.04
N ASN A 92 25.27 -11.79 3.02
CA ASN A 92 25.89 -11.45 1.74
C ASN A 92 24.89 -10.78 0.78
N TYR A 93 25.11 -9.49 0.48
CA TYR A 93 24.23 -8.67 -0.36
C TYR A 93 24.43 -8.86 -1.87
N ALA A 94 25.60 -9.31 -2.27
CA ALA A 94 25.97 -9.50 -3.66
C ALA A 94 26.76 -10.81 -3.83
N PRO A 95 26.51 -11.58 -4.90
CA PRO A 95 27.38 -12.69 -5.28
C PRO A 95 28.84 -12.24 -5.47
N GLU A 96 29.80 -13.12 -5.20
CA GLU A 96 31.23 -12.76 -5.30
C GLU A 96 31.64 -12.35 -6.71
N GLU A 97 30.95 -12.87 -7.73
CA GLU A 97 31.15 -12.56 -9.14
C GLU A 97 30.88 -11.08 -9.46
N LEU A 98 30.10 -10.37 -8.61
CA LEU A 98 29.84 -8.95 -8.77
C LEU A 98 30.92 -8.06 -8.12
N ARG A 99 31.80 -8.63 -7.28
CA ARG A 99 32.85 -7.87 -6.59
C ARG A 99 33.79 -7.13 -7.57
N PRO A 100 34.25 -7.70 -8.69
CA PRO A 100 35.09 -6.98 -9.66
C PRO A 100 34.39 -5.76 -10.25
N ILE A 101 33.09 -5.86 -10.57
CA ILE A 101 32.30 -4.76 -11.12
C ILE A 101 32.19 -3.63 -10.09
N PHE A 102 31.91 -3.97 -8.83
CA PHE A 102 31.82 -2.98 -7.76
C PHE A 102 33.17 -2.26 -7.52
N LEU A 103 34.27 -3.02 -7.49
CA LEU A 103 35.61 -2.46 -7.33
C LEU A 103 36.02 -1.57 -8.51
N GLN A 104 35.61 -1.91 -9.74
CA GLN A 104 35.84 -1.05 -10.89
C GLN A 104 35.17 0.31 -10.71
N VAL A 105 33.88 0.32 -10.33
CA VAL A 105 33.14 1.58 -10.08
C VAL A 105 33.81 2.41 -8.97
N VAL A 106 34.21 1.77 -7.87
CA VAL A 106 34.92 2.47 -6.79
C VAL A 106 36.24 3.05 -7.30
N THR A 107 37.02 2.28 -8.07
CA THR A 107 38.27 2.73 -8.64
C THR A 107 38.05 3.93 -9.57
N ASP A 108 37.06 3.84 -10.47
CA ASP A 108 36.72 4.93 -11.40
C ASP A 108 36.26 6.20 -10.65
N CYS A 109 35.61 6.07 -9.50
CA CYS A 109 35.22 7.20 -8.66
C CYS A 109 36.39 7.77 -7.84
N LEU A 110 37.35 6.93 -7.43
CA LEU A 110 38.52 7.34 -6.65
C LEU A 110 39.63 7.95 -7.52
N VAL A 111 39.68 7.62 -8.81
CA VAL A 111 40.48 8.35 -9.79
C VAL A 111 39.86 9.74 -9.92
N THR A 112 40.36 10.64 -9.09
CA THR A 112 40.01 12.06 -9.09
C THR A 112 40.28 12.58 -10.51
N ARG A 113 39.27 13.18 -11.14
CA ARG A 113 39.45 13.91 -12.41
C ARG A 113 40.42 15.07 -12.24
#